data_AF-A0A1B6ITU0-F1
#
_entry.id   AF-A0A1B6ITU0-F1
#
_cell.length_a   1.000
_cell.length_b   1.000
_cell.length_c   1.000
_cell.angle_alpha   90.00
_cell.angle_beta   90.00
_cell.angle_gamma   90.00
#
_symmetry.space_group_name_H-M   'P 1'
#
loop_
_entity.id
_entity.type
_entity.pdbx_description
1 polymer ?
#
loop_
_entity_poly.entity_id
_entity_poly.type
_entity_poly.pdbx_seq_one_letter_code
_entity_poly.pdbx_strand_id
1 'polypeptide(L)'
;VQAGTSHQYAYSLYYMASVPKEGATVFAPLTEVIEGLSPEKYAEWDRLWMASDRRAGPVHPLIYTHPRSKKKVLCFHLGMTSDFIYDYGNPGERLATPQEFTRILNEIHHEFVKDNGKIQYKHNWEEGDFIISDNCAVAHEASPETQAPPSQVGLRVLHRTTVHNPIPPAKT
;
A
#
# COMPACT_ATOMS: atom_id res chain seq x y z
N VAL A 1 -1.19 4.82 8.01
CA VAL A 1 0.05 4.33 7.35
C VAL A 1 1.16 5.37 7.56
N GLN A 2 2.30 5.02 8.19
CA GLN A 2 3.51 5.89 8.36
C GLN A 2 4.44 5.65 7.16
N ALA A 3 5.21 6.58 6.60
CA ALA A 3 5.39 8.02 6.78
C ALA A 3 6.09 8.55 5.51
N GLY A 4 5.74 9.76 5.07
CA GLY A 4 6.39 10.44 3.95
C GLY A 4 7.88 10.69 4.19
N THR A 5 8.68 9.74 3.75
CA THR A 5 10.14 9.84 3.60
C THR A 5 10.46 9.42 2.16
N SER A 6 11.61 9.81 1.64
CA SER A 6 12.07 9.40 0.30
C SER A 6 12.20 7.88 0.11
N HIS A 7 12.06 7.10 1.19
CA HIS A 7 12.29 5.66 1.21
C HIS A 7 11.21 4.96 2.07
N GLN A 8 10.43 4.07 1.48
CA GLN A 8 9.55 3.15 2.23
C GLN A 8 10.37 2.24 3.14
N TYR A 9 9.87 1.85 4.33
CA TYR A 9 10.56 0.84 5.14
C TYR A 9 10.60 -0.52 4.43
N ALA A 10 11.63 -1.33 4.68
CA ALA A 10 11.81 -2.63 4.06
C ALA A 10 10.85 -3.67 4.67
N TYR A 11 10.80 -3.70 6.00
CA TYR A 11 9.95 -4.62 6.75
C TYR A 11 9.24 -3.88 7.87
N SER A 12 8.03 -4.33 8.17
CA SER A 12 7.31 -3.97 9.39
C SER A 12 7.10 -5.22 10.23
N LEU A 13 7.51 -5.14 11.49
CA LEU A 13 7.33 -6.19 12.49
C LEU A 13 6.26 -5.74 13.46
N TYR A 14 5.29 -6.61 13.71
CA TYR A 14 4.12 -6.34 14.53
C TYR A 14 4.05 -7.38 15.64
N TYR A 15 3.93 -6.91 16.88
CA TYR A 15 3.66 -7.76 18.04
C TYR A 15 2.35 -7.32 18.69
N MET A 16 1.43 -8.26 18.85
CA MET A 16 0.13 -7.99 19.45
C MET A 16 0.17 -8.13 20.97
N ALA A 17 0.24 -7.00 21.66
CA ALA A 17 0.29 -6.96 23.12
C ALA A 17 -1.10 -7.01 23.77
N SER A 18 -2.15 -6.59 23.06
CA SER A 18 -3.53 -6.70 23.53
C SER A 18 -4.51 -6.67 22.36
N VAL A 19 -5.37 -7.68 22.29
CA VAL A 19 -6.33 -7.90 21.21
C VAL A 19 -7.70 -7.33 21.58
N PRO A 20 -8.31 -6.50 20.72
CA PRO A 20 -9.71 -6.10 20.87
C PRO A 20 -10.65 -7.25 20.46
N LYS A 21 -11.91 -7.19 20.87
CA LYS A 21 -12.98 -8.12 20.44
C LYS A 21 -13.08 -8.24 18.92
N GLU A 22 -12.88 -7.12 18.22
CA GLU A 22 -12.87 -7.02 16.76
C GLU A 22 -11.74 -6.06 16.35
N GLY A 23 -10.98 -6.41 15.32
CA GLY A 23 -9.87 -5.56 14.88
C GLY A 23 -8.77 -6.30 14.13
N ALA A 24 -9.15 -6.94 13.03
CA ALA A 24 -8.24 -7.68 12.17
C ALA A 24 -7.27 -6.74 11.43
N THR A 25 -6.26 -7.34 10.80
CA THR A 25 -5.46 -6.65 9.78
C THR A 25 -5.56 -7.42 8.48
N VAL A 26 -5.89 -6.71 7.42
CA VAL A 26 -5.95 -7.26 6.07
C VAL A 26 -4.63 -6.93 5.39
N PHE A 27 -4.00 -7.94 4.80
CA PHE A 27 -2.79 -7.84 4.02
C PHE A 27 -3.10 -8.22 2.58
N ALA A 28 -2.43 -7.58 1.63
CA ALA A 28 -2.58 -7.91 0.21
C ALA A 28 -1.22 -7.90 -0.50
N PRO A 29 -0.90 -8.97 -1.25
CA PRO A 29 0.36 -9.09 -2.01
C PRO A 29 0.30 -8.18 -3.24
N LEU A 30 1.17 -7.18 -3.28
CA LEU A 30 1.18 -6.17 -4.35
C LEU A 30 1.68 -6.71 -5.68
N THR A 31 2.47 -7.78 -5.67
CA THR A 31 2.86 -8.47 -6.91
C THR A 31 1.67 -9.14 -7.57
N GLU A 32 0.82 -9.83 -6.82
CA GLU A 32 -0.33 -10.55 -7.39
C GLU A 32 -1.38 -9.58 -7.96
N VAL A 33 -1.50 -8.39 -7.37
CA VAL A 33 -2.28 -7.29 -7.96
C VAL A 33 -1.76 -6.97 -9.36
N ILE A 34 -0.45 -6.79 -9.52
CA ILE A 34 0.18 -6.49 -10.81
C ILE A 34 0.04 -7.64 -11.81
N GLU A 35 0.31 -8.88 -11.38
CA GLU A 35 0.19 -10.07 -12.22
C GLU A 35 -1.27 -10.34 -12.67
N GLY A 36 -2.24 -9.83 -11.91
CA GLY A 36 -3.66 -9.95 -12.21
C GLY A 36 -4.26 -8.82 -13.06
N LEU A 37 -3.47 -7.82 -13.49
CA LEU A 37 -3.95 -6.73 -14.35
C LEU A 37 -4.14 -7.19 -15.80
N SER A 38 -5.07 -6.56 -16.51
CA SER A 38 -5.11 -6.68 -17.98
C SER A 38 -3.88 -6.01 -18.60
N PRO A 39 -3.44 -6.42 -19.82
CA PRO A 39 -2.31 -5.80 -20.50
C PRO A 39 -2.47 -4.29 -20.68
N GLU A 40 -3.68 -3.82 -20.98
CA GLU A 40 -3.99 -2.40 -21.19
C GLU A 40 -3.87 -1.61 -19.88
N LYS A 41 -4.41 -2.16 -18.78
CA LYS A 41 -4.32 -1.54 -17.46
C LYS A 41 -2.88 -1.50 -16.96
N TYR A 42 -2.12 -2.59 -17.14
CA TYR A 42 -0.70 -2.60 -16.83
C TYR A 42 0.05 -1.53 -17.63
N ALA A 43 -0.19 -1.43 -18.94
CA ALA A 43 0.47 -0.45 -19.80
C ALA A 43 0.14 0.99 -19.41
N GLU A 44 -1.11 1.27 -18.99
CA GLU A 44 -1.47 2.57 -18.44
C GLU A 44 -0.77 2.82 -17.10
N TRP A 45 -0.89 1.90 -16.15
CA TRP A 45 -0.39 2.09 -14.79
C TRP A 45 1.13 2.13 -14.71
N ASP A 46 1.84 1.46 -15.63
CA ASP A 46 3.29 1.58 -15.70
C ASP A 46 3.68 3.03 -15.99
N ARG A 47 2.90 3.79 -16.76
CA ARG A 47 3.17 5.21 -17.03
C ARG A 47 2.90 6.13 -15.84
N LEU A 48 2.17 5.66 -14.83
CA LEU A 48 1.76 6.47 -13.68
C LEU A 48 2.85 6.57 -12.62
N TRP A 49 2.88 7.74 -11.98
CA TRP A 49 3.65 8.03 -10.79
C TRP A 49 2.72 8.58 -9.72
N MET A 50 2.85 8.09 -8.50
CA MET A 50 2.11 8.56 -7.33
C MET A 50 2.83 9.74 -6.70
N ALA A 51 2.11 10.86 -6.55
CA ALA A 51 2.57 12.03 -5.81
C ALA A 51 1.95 12.04 -4.40
N SER A 52 2.78 12.29 -3.39
CA SER A 52 2.32 12.32 -2.00
C SER A 52 1.81 13.71 -1.57
N ASP A 53 0.79 13.73 -0.72
CA ASP A 53 0.13 14.91 -0.15
C ASP A 53 0.96 15.76 0.83
N ARG A 54 2.18 15.34 1.15
CA ARG A 54 3.08 16.11 2.04
C ARG A 54 3.85 17.15 1.25
N ARG A 55 4.10 18.32 1.86
CA ARG A 55 4.77 19.50 1.26
C ARG A 55 6.04 19.08 0.47
N ALA A 56 5.99 19.18 -0.86
CA ALA A 56 7.03 18.72 -1.80
C ALA A 56 7.38 17.22 -1.69
N GLY A 57 6.37 16.38 -1.44
CA GLY A 57 6.49 14.95 -1.21
C GLY A 57 7.11 14.22 -2.40
N PRO A 58 7.77 13.08 -2.15
CA PRO A 58 8.43 12.33 -3.20
C PRO A 58 7.41 11.85 -4.24
N VAL A 59 7.83 11.86 -5.51
CA VAL A 59 7.10 11.26 -6.62
C VAL A 59 7.69 9.87 -6.85
N HIS A 60 6.87 8.84 -6.72
CA HIS A 60 7.28 7.45 -6.88
C HIS A 60 6.56 6.80 -8.05
N PRO A 61 7.19 5.88 -8.79
CA PRO A 61 6.51 5.19 -9.87
C PRO A 61 5.41 4.32 -9.26
N LEU A 62 4.20 4.33 -9.84
CA LEU A 62 3.07 3.57 -9.34
C LEU A 62 3.37 2.07 -9.42
N ILE A 63 4.01 1.62 -10.49
CA ILE A 63 4.59 0.27 -10.60
C ILE A 63 6.10 0.40 -10.52
N TYR A 64 6.71 -0.34 -9.59
CA TYR A 64 8.16 -0.33 -9.41
C TYR A 64 8.71 -1.75 -9.25
N THR A 65 10.02 -1.89 -9.33
CA THR A 65 10.70 -3.18 -9.14
C THR A 65 11.14 -3.33 -7.70
N HIS A 66 10.68 -4.40 -7.06
CA HIS A 66 11.07 -4.72 -5.70
C HIS A 66 12.60 -4.92 -5.59
N PRO A 67 13.29 -4.24 -4.66
CA PRO A 67 14.75 -4.14 -4.69
C PRO A 67 15.48 -5.47 -4.52
N ARG A 68 14.86 -6.45 -3.85
CA ARG A 68 15.46 -7.77 -3.56
C ARG A 68 14.95 -8.85 -4.53
N SER A 69 13.66 -9.13 -4.49
CA SER A 69 13.00 -10.17 -5.33
C SER A 69 12.92 -9.83 -6.82
N LYS A 70 13.13 -8.57 -7.22
CA LYS A 70 13.03 -8.09 -8.61
C LYS A 70 11.65 -8.24 -9.26
N LYS A 71 10.63 -8.59 -8.49
CA LYS A 71 9.24 -8.64 -8.97
C LYS A 71 8.67 -7.23 -9.12
N LYS A 72 7.72 -7.07 -10.05
CA LYS A 72 6.91 -5.85 -10.13
C LYS A 72 5.93 -5.80 -8.96
N VAL A 73 5.76 -4.60 -8.41
CA VAL A 73 4.95 -4.32 -7.22
C VAL A 73 4.36 -2.92 -7.34
N LEU A 74 3.18 -2.72 -6.75
CA LEU A 74 2.52 -1.42 -6.69
C LEU A 74 3.15 -0.55 -5.58
N CYS A 75 3.34 0.75 -5.81
CA CYS A 75 3.77 1.74 -4.81
C CYS A 75 2.69 2.82 -4.70
N PHE A 76 1.91 2.78 -3.62
CA PHE A 76 0.90 3.80 -3.35
C PHE A 76 0.50 3.82 -1.87
N HIS A 77 -0.21 4.87 -1.48
CA HIS A 77 -0.77 5.00 -0.14
C HIS A 77 -2.24 5.45 -0.21
N LEU A 78 -3.15 4.65 0.33
CA LEU A 78 -4.61 4.91 0.31
C LEU A 78 -5.03 6.24 0.97
N GLY A 79 -4.19 6.83 1.82
CA GLY A 79 -4.53 8.08 2.54
C GLY A 79 -3.49 9.19 2.42
N MET A 80 -2.49 9.06 1.55
CA MET A 80 -1.43 10.07 1.36
C MET A 80 -1.12 10.34 -0.11
N THR A 81 -1.94 9.83 -1.03
CA THR A 81 -1.81 10.08 -2.48
C THR A 81 -2.58 11.35 -2.81
N SER A 82 -1.90 12.40 -3.25
CA SER A 82 -2.54 13.66 -3.65
C SER A 82 -2.86 13.73 -5.14
N ASP A 83 -2.04 13.11 -5.98
CA ASP A 83 -2.21 13.13 -7.43
C ASP A 83 -1.49 11.93 -8.09
N PHE A 84 -1.80 11.71 -9.37
CA PHE A 84 -1.06 10.83 -10.25
C PHE A 84 -0.46 11.62 -11.42
N ILE A 85 0.79 11.34 -11.76
CA ILE A 85 1.50 11.98 -12.87
C ILE A 85 1.76 10.92 -13.94
N TYR A 86 1.29 11.15 -15.16
CA TYR A 86 1.66 10.34 -16.31
C TYR A 86 3.07 10.73 -16.77
N ASP A 87 3.88 9.75 -17.13
CA ASP A 87 5.18 9.89 -17.80
C ASP A 87 6.15 10.89 -17.11
N TYR A 88 6.12 10.98 -15.79
CA TYR A 88 6.96 11.88 -14.99
C TYR A 88 8.44 11.84 -15.43
N GLY A 89 9.03 13.01 -15.64
CA GLY A 89 10.38 13.22 -16.14
C GLY A 89 10.56 13.09 -17.65
N ASN A 90 9.48 12.90 -18.43
CA ASN A 90 9.54 12.69 -19.88
C ASN A 90 8.65 13.69 -20.65
N PRO A 91 8.78 13.81 -21.99
CA PRO A 91 7.98 14.76 -22.78
C PRO A 91 6.46 14.59 -22.71
N GLY A 92 5.98 13.42 -22.28
CA GLY A 92 4.56 13.14 -22.06
C GLY A 92 4.03 13.54 -20.68
N GLU A 93 4.87 14.17 -19.84
CA GLU A 93 4.53 14.47 -18.46
C GLU A 93 3.25 15.31 -18.35
N ARG A 94 2.28 14.80 -17.58
CA ARG A 94 1.08 15.54 -17.21
C ARG A 94 0.47 15.03 -15.91
N LEU A 95 -0.19 15.91 -15.17
CA LEU A 95 -1.05 15.51 -14.07
C LEU A 95 -2.28 14.78 -14.59
N ALA A 96 -2.78 13.85 -13.77
CA ALA A 96 -4.08 13.27 -13.96
C ALA A 96 -5.15 14.36 -13.79
N THR A 97 -6.18 14.30 -14.62
CA THR A 97 -7.40 15.09 -14.40
C THR A 97 -8.11 14.60 -13.13
N PRO A 98 -8.98 15.40 -12.50
CA PRO A 98 -9.75 14.95 -11.33
C PRO A 98 -10.58 13.68 -11.59
N GLN A 99 -11.08 13.53 -12.81
CA GLN A 99 -11.81 12.34 -13.25
C GLN A 99 -10.88 11.12 -13.36
N GLU A 100 -9.69 11.28 -13.94
CA GLU A 100 -8.68 10.22 -14.00
C GLU A 100 -8.20 9.84 -12.60
N PHE A 101 -7.93 10.80 -11.72
CA PHE A 101 -7.51 10.54 -10.34
C PHE A 101 -8.52 9.66 -9.60
N THR A 102 -9.80 10.05 -9.66
CA THR A 102 -10.89 9.29 -9.02
C THR A 102 -11.04 7.90 -9.65
N ARG A 103 -10.97 7.82 -10.99
CA ARG A 103 -11.03 6.54 -11.71
C ARG A 103 -9.89 5.61 -11.29
N ILE A 104 -8.64 6.09 -11.30
CA ILE A 104 -7.46 5.30 -10.95
C ILE A 104 -7.57 4.79 -9.51
N LEU A 105 -8.00 5.63 -8.56
CA LEU A 105 -8.24 5.18 -7.17
C LEU A 105 -9.29 4.07 -7.10
N ASN A 106 -10.41 4.23 -7.80
CA ASN A 106 -11.48 3.23 -7.84
C ASN A 106 -11.02 1.93 -8.50
N GLU A 107 -10.21 2.02 -9.56
CA GLU A 107 -9.64 0.86 -10.22
C GLU A 107 -8.63 0.14 -9.31
N ILE A 108 -7.73 0.87 -8.63
CA ILE A 108 -6.82 0.29 -7.64
C ILE A 108 -7.62 -0.45 -6.58
N HIS A 109 -8.61 0.22 -5.97
CA HIS A 109 -9.48 -0.42 -4.98
C HIS A 109 -10.18 -1.66 -5.55
N HIS A 110 -10.72 -1.59 -6.77
CA HIS A 110 -11.33 -2.73 -7.45
C HIS A 110 -10.37 -3.91 -7.57
N GLU A 111 -9.12 -3.70 -7.98
CA GLU A 111 -8.13 -4.78 -8.10
C GLU A 111 -7.81 -5.45 -6.76
N PHE A 112 -7.91 -4.72 -5.63
CA PHE A 112 -7.75 -5.32 -4.30
C PHE A 112 -8.94 -6.17 -3.86
N VAL A 113 -10.17 -5.77 -4.20
CA VAL A 113 -11.41 -6.38 -3.66
C VAL A 113 -12.14 -7.28 -4.67
N LYS A 114 -11.72 -7.30 -5.94
CA LYS A 114 -12.29 -8.19 -6.95
C LYS A 114 -12.19 -9.66 -6.52
N ASP A 115 -13.03 -10.49 -7.13
CA ASP A 115 -13.13 -11.92 -6.78
C ASP A 115 -13.35 -12.15 -5.29
N ASN A 116 -14.13 -11.27 -4.65
CA ASN A 116 -14.41 -11.30 -3.22
C ASN A 116 -13.14 -11.23 -2.34
N GLY A 117 -12.16 -10.40 -2.75
CA GLY A 117 -10.91 -10.20 -2.02
C GLY A 117 -10.01 -11.43 -2.00
N LYS A 118 -10.05 -12.29 -3.03
CA LYS A 118 -9.35 -13.59 -3.07
C LYS A 118 -7.85 -13.52 -2.73
N ILE A 119 -7.17 -12.44 -3.10
CA ILE A 119 -5.73 -12.25 -2.85
C ILE A 119 -5.44 -11.76 -1.42
N GLN A 120 -6.46 -11.38 -0.65
CA GLN A 120 -6.29 -10.79 0.67
C GLN A 120 -6.07 -11.87 1.73
N TYR A 121 -5.08 -11.65 2.58
CA TYR A 121 -4.88 -12.39 3.81
C TYR A 121 -5.44 -11.58 4.98
N LYS A 122 -6.55 -12.03 5.57
CA LYS A 122 -7.09 -11.45 6.79
C LYS A 122 -6.50 -12.17 8.00
N HIS A 123 -5.74 -11.44 8.79
CA HIS A 123 -5.20 -11.93 10.06
C HIS A 123 -6.09 -11.45 11.21
N ASN A 124 -6.78 -12.41 11.84
CA ASN A 124 -7.46 -12.20 13.11
C ASN A 124 -6.43 -12.46 14.21
N TRP A 125 -6.11 -11.41 14.97
CA TRP A 125 -5.03 -11.44 15.94
C TRP A 125 -5.39 -12.25 17.19
N GLU A 126 -4.39 -12.91 17.75
CA GLU A 126 -4.36 -13.41 19.12
C GLU A 126 -3.27 -12.68 19.93
N GLU A 127 -3.40 -12.65 21.26
CA GLU A 127 -2.36 -12.05 22.10
C GLU A 127 -1.05 -12.82 21.98
N GLY A 128 0.05 -12.10 21.77
CA GLY A 128 1.36 -12.69 21.54
C GLY A 128 1.69 -12.95 20.07
N ASP A 129 0.73 -12.81 19.15
CA ASP A 129 0.99 -12.95 17.72
C ASP A 129 2.09 -12.01 17.24
N PHE A 130 2.92 -12.54 16.36
CA PHE A 130 4.06 -11.84 15.79
C PHE A 130 4.09 -11.99 14.28
N ILE A 131 3.98 -10.89 13.55
CA ILE A 131 4.02 -10.86 12.08
C ILE A 131 5.19 -10.01 11.62
N ILE A 132 5.85 -10.48 10.55
CA ILE A 132 6.75 -9.67 9.73
C ILE A 132 6.11 -9.51 8.36
N SER A 133 5.94 -8.27 7.89
CA SER A 133 5.53 -7.98 6.51
C SER A 133 6.67 -7.37 5.72
N ASP A 134 6.79 -7.78 4.46
CA ASP A 134 7.60 -7.07 3.46
C ASP A 134 6.86 -5.79 3.07
N ASN A 135 7.28 -4.67 3.64
CA ASN A 135 6.63 -3.39 3.45
C ASN A 135 6.91 -2.78 2.06
N CYS A 136 7.74 -3.44 1.25
CA CYS A 136 7.96 -3.12 -0.16
C CYS A 136 6.97 -3.89 -1.08
N ALA A 137 6.44 -5.04 -0.65
CA ALA A 137 5.61 -5.91 -1.50
C ALA A 137 4.22 -6.23 -0.94
N VAL A 138 3.90 -5.79 0.27
CA VAL A 138 2.63 -6.10 0.95
C VAL A 138 1.95 -4.82 1.42
N ALA A 139 0.75 -4.56 0.91
CA ALA A 139 -0.15 -3.55 1.47
C ALA A 139 -0.84 -4.10 2.72
N HIS A 140 -1.20 -3.22 3.64
CA HIS A 140 -1.97 -3.59 4.81
C HIS A 140 -2.92 -2.48 5.25
N GLU A 141 -4.08 -2.90 5.76
CA GLU A 141 -5.11 -2.03 6.31
C GLU A 141 -5.64 -2.65 7.60
N ALA A 142 -5.88 -1.80 8.60
CA ALA A 142 -6.58 -2.20 9.81
C ALA A 142 -8.08 -2.25 9.49
N SER A 143 -8.77 -3.30 9.90
CA SER A 143 -10.20 -3.42 9.61
C SER A 143 -10.99 -2.25 10.22
N PRO A 144 -12.12 -1.82 9.63
CA PRO A 144 -12.83 -0.60 10.06
C PRO A 144 -13.19 -0.57 11.55
N GLU A 145 -13.43 -1.74 12.15
CA GLU A 145 -13.77 -1.91 13.57
C GLU A 145 -12.66 -1.42 14.50
N THR A 146 -11.41 -1.35 14.02
CA THR A 146 -10.27 -0.80 14.79
C THR A 146 -10.41 0.69 15.08
N GLN A 147 -11.33 1.40 14.42
CA GLN A 147 -11.63 2.81 14.68
C GLN A 147 -12.79 3.00 15.67
N ALA A 148 -13.43 1.91 16.14
CA ALA A 148 -14.50 1.97 17.11
C ALA A 148 -14.00 2.35 18.52
N PRO A 149 -14.85 2.91 19.39
CA PRO A 149 -14.45 3.28 20.75
C PRO A 149 -13.94 2.08 21.56
N PRO A 150 -12.88 2.23 22.39
CA PRO A 150 -12.36 1.15 23.23
C PRO A 150 -13.39 0.57 24.22
N SER A 151 -14.41 1.35 24.61
CA SER A 151 -15.52 0.85 25.43
C SER A 151 -16.38 -0.21 24.72
N GLN A 152 -16.40 -0.22 23.39
CA GLN A 152 -17.16 -1.17 22.57
C GLN A 152 -16.30 -2.40 22.22
N VAL A 153 -15.13 -2.16 21.64
CA VAL A 153 -14.28 -3.21 21.06
C VAL A 153 -13.11 -3.63 21.96
N GLY A 154 -12.85 -2.94 23.06
CA GLY A 154 -11.67 -3.16 23.89
C GLY A 154 -10.45 -2.37 23.41
N LEU A 155 -9.37 -2.40 24.19
CA LEU A 155 -8.12 -1.73 23.84
C LEU A 155 -7.32 -2.60 22.86
N ARG A 156 -6.88 -2.01 21.76
CA ARG A 156 -5.97 -2.64 20.79
C ARG A 156 -4.57 -2.09 20.95
N VAL A 157 -3.60 -2.93 21.34
CA VAL A 157 -2.19 -2.52 21.48
C VAL A 157 -1.31 -3.36 20.59
N LEU A 158 -0.77 -2.71 19.53
CA LEU A 158 0.15 -3.32 18.59
C LEU A 158 1.50 -2.60 18.66
N HIS A 159 2.54 -3.29 19.11
CA HIS A 159 3.89 -2.78 19.04
C HIS A 159 4.42 -2.97 17.62
N ARG A 160 5.04 -1.92 17.05
CA ARG A 160 5.61 -1.98 15.71
C ARG A 160 7.06 -1.54 15.70
N THR A 161 7.90 -2.36 15.06
CA THR A 161 9.27 -2.00 14.67
C THR A 161 9.36 -1.97 13.15
N THR A 162 10.07 -1.01 12.58
CA THR A 162 10.31 -0.95 11.14
C THR A 162 11.79 -1.06 10.83
N VAL A 163 12.10 -1.71 9.71
CA VAL A 163 13.47 -1.86 9.21
C VAL A 163 13.70 -0.84 8.10
N HIS A 164 14.75 -0.04 8.21
CA HIS A 164 15.12 0.93 7.19
C HIS A 164 15.39 0.25 5.84
N ASN A 165 14.92 0.87 4.75
CA ASN A 165 15.29 0.50 3.40
C ASN A 165 16.14 1.61 2.78
N PRO A 166 17.37 1.33 2.35
CA PRO A 166 18.20 2.33 1.69
C PRO A 166 17.90 2.50 0.20
N ILE A 167 16.99 1.69 -0.39
CA ILE A 167 16.72 1.69 -1.84
C ILE A 167 15.34 2.28 -2.11
N PRO A 168 15.23 3.43 -2.79
CA PRO A 168 13.94 4.04 -3.10
C PRO A 168 13.19 3.27 -4.21
N PRO A 169 11.85 3.39 -4.29
CA PRO A 169 11.07 2.82 -5.39
C PRO A 169 11.56 3.35 -6.76
N ALA A 170 11.87 2.43 -7.67
CA ALA A 170 12.34 2.73 -9.02
C ALA A 170 11.84 1.69 -10.03
N LYS A 171 11.73 2.07 -11.31
CA LYS A 171 11.16 1.21 -12.37
C LYS A 171 12.02 0.01 -12.80
N THR A 172 13.32 -0.04 -12.49
CA THR A 172 14.28 -1.04 -13.02
C THR A 172 14.12 -2.41 -12.41
#